data_AF-A0A926DA74-F1
#
_entry.id   AF-A0A926DA74-F1
#
_cell.length_a   1.000
_cell.length_b   1.000
_cell.length_c   1.000
_cell.angle_alpha   90.00
_cell.angle_beta   90.00
_cell.angle_gamma   90.00
#
_symmetry.space_group_name_H-M   'P 1'
#
loop_
_entity.id
_entity.type
_entity.pdbx_description
1 polymer ?
#
loop_
_entity_poly.entity_id
_entity_poly.type
_entity_poly.pdbx_seq_one_letter_code
_entity_poly.pdbx_strand_id
1 'polypeptide(L)'
;MSVNYENEQRTLINKVAEDEKKLACIEQTSLDLKTLLKVLRSSTSFEELTPTLVNSLIRRIEVHNNDKSSGHCYVKVDIYFTAIGLIDIPIEDEIKSLMAKIKTNPQEYRFTA
;
A
#
# COMPACT_ATOMS: atom_id res chain seq x y z
N MET A 1 6.97 37.98 -29.97
CA MET A 1 7.64 37.93 -28.64
C MET A 1 6.71 37.55 -27.48
N SER A 2 5.37 37.75 -27.50
CA SER A 2 4.52 37.36 -26.35
C SER A 2 4.09 35.87 -26.31
N VAL A 3 4.03 35.17 -27.45
CA VAL A 3 3.58 33.77 -27.51
C VAL A 3 4.47 32.82 -26.69
N ASN A 4 5.79 33.09 -26.63
CA ASN A 4 6.70 32.30 -25.80
C ASN A 4 6.42 32.47 -24.30
N TYR A 5 6.14 33.70 -23.85
CA TYR A 5 5.83 33.97 -22.45
C TYR A 5 4.49 33.36 -22.02
N GLU A 6 3.46 33.42 -22.88
CA GLU A 6 2.17 32.77 -22.60
C GLU A 6 2.29 31.24 -22.51
N ASN A 7 3.09 30.64 -23.39
CA ASN A 7 3.38 29.21 -23.34
C ASN A 7 4.14 28.83 -22.06
N GLU A 8 5.17 29.59 -21.71
CA GLU A 8 5.95 29.37 -20.49
C GLU A 8 5.07 29.47 -19.25
N GLN A 9 4.23 30.50 -19.15
CA GLN A 9 3.29 30.67 -18.04
C GLN A 9 2.31 29.50 -17.93
N ARG A 10 1.76 29.03 -19.05
CA ARG A 10 0.87 27.85 -19.05
C ARG A 10 1.60 26.59 -18.58
N THR A 11 2.84 26.38 -19.02
CA THR A 11 3.63 25.23 -18.55
C THR A 11 3.96 25.32 -17.07
N LEU A 12 4.22 26.52 -16.54
CA LEU A 12 4.50 26.73 -15.13
C LEU A 12 3.27 26.45 -14.27
N ILE A 13 2.11 26.95 -14.68
CA ILE A 13 0.83 26.70 -13.99
C ILE A 13 0.53 25.20 -13.95
N ASN A 14 0.74 24.48 -15.07
CA ASN A 14 0.53 23.04 -15.12
C ASN A 14 1.49 22.29 -14.18
N LYS A 15 2.76 22.69 -14.12
CA LYS A 15 3.75 22.11 -13.21
C LYS A 15 3.37 22.34 -11.74
N VAL A 16 2.99 23.56 -11.38
CA VAL A 16 2.54 23.89 -10.02
C VAL A 16 1.35 23.00 -9.64
N ALA A 17 0.35 22.89 -10.52
CA ALA A 17 -0.82 22.04 -10.26
C ALA A 17 -0.46 20.54 -10.14
N GLU A 18 0.53 20.07 -10.88
CA GLU A 18 1.03 18.69 -10.78
C GLU A 18 1.77 18.46 -9.45
N ASP A 19 2.63 19.39 -9.07
CA ASP A 19 3.42 19.31 -7.85
C ASP A 19 2.55 19.45 -6.59
N GLU A 20 1.54 20.31 -6.61
CA GLU A 20 0.52 20.38 -5.55
C GLU A 20 -0.22 19.06 -5.37
N LYS A 21 -0.60 18.40 -6.48
CA LYS A 21 -1.24 17.08 -6.44
C LYS A 21 -0.31 16.02 -5.86
N LYS A 22 0.98 16.03 -6.25
CA LYS A 22 1.99 15.12 -5.68
C LYS A 22 2.14 15.34 -4.18
N LEU A 23 2.22 16.59 -3.75
CA LEU A 23 2.38 16.95 -2.34
C LEU A 23 1.18 16.49 -1.51
N ALA A 24 -0.04 16.74 -1.98
CA ALA A 24 -1.26 16.23 -1.35
C ALA A 24 -1.27 14.69 -1.27
N CYS A 25 -0.79 13.99 -2.31
CA CYS A 25 -0.69 12.53 -2.30
C CYS A 25 0.31 12.00 -1.25
N ILE A 26 1.46 12.68 -1.10
CA ILE A 26 2.47 12.34 -0.10
C ILE A 26 1.93 12.56 1.31
N GLU A 27 1.25 13.69 1.57
CA GLU A 27 0.64 13.99 2.87
C GLU A 27 -0.39 12.93 3.27
N GLN A 28 -1.29 12.58 2.35
CA GLN A 28 -2.28 11.51 2.58
C GLN A 28 -1.60 10.18 2.91
N THR A 29 -0.58 9.80 2.13
CA THR A 29 0.17 8.56 2.38
C THR A 29 0.86 8.57 3.74
N SER A 30 1.39 9.72 4.18
CA SER A 30 1.98 9.87 5.53
C SER A 30 0.95 9.69 6.65
N LEU A 31 -0.26 10.24 6.48
CA LEU A 31 -1.36 10.07 7.44
C LEU A 31 -1.84 8.62 7.52
N ASP A 32 -1.97 7.96 6.37
CA ASP A 32 -2.37 6.56 6.31
C ASP A 32 -1.33 5.65 7.02
N LEU A 33 -0.03 5.90 6.81
CA LEU A 33 1.05 5.18 7.49
C LEU A 33 1.04 5.40 9.01
N LYS A 34 0.82 6.63 9.48
CA LYS A 34 0.70 6.91 10.92
C LYS A 34 -0.48 6.17 11.54
N THR A 35 -1.59 6.08 10.82
CA THR A 35 -2.80 5.37 11.28
C THR A 35 -2.54 3.87 11.36
N LEU A 36 -1.92 3.28 10.34
CA LEU A 36 -1.51 1.87 10.32
C LEU A 36 -0.58 1.55 11.50
N LEU A 37 0.47 2.36 11.72
CA LEU A 37 1.40 2.15 12.83
C LEU A 37 0.72 2.25 14.19
N LYS A 38 -0.27 3.14 14.35
CA LYS A 38 -1.06 3.24 15.57
C LYS A 38 -1.86 1.96 15.82
N VAL A 39 -2.52 1.43 14.80
CA VAL A 39 -3.29 0.18 14.88
C VAL A 39 -2.39 -1.01 15.21
N LEU A 40 -1.22 -1.10 14.56
CA LEU A 40 -0.24 -2.15 14.83
C LEU A 40 0.26 -2.10 16.28
N ARG A 41 0.59 -0.90 16.77
CA ARG A 41 1.08 -0.71 18.14
C ARG A 41 0.03 -1.04 19.20
N SER A 42 -1.24 -0.71 18.97
CA SER A 42 -2.34 -1.02 19.90
C SER A 42 -2.74 -2.49 19.93
N SER A 43 -2.38 -3.25 18.90
CA SER A 43 -2.77 -4.66 18.75
C SER A 43 -1.69 -5.60 19.30
N THR A 44 -1.09 -5.23 20.43
CA THR A 44 0.21 -5.67 20.99
C THR A 44 0.35 -7.18 21.33
N SER A 45 -0.58 -8.03 20.92
CA SER A 45 -0.44 -9.50 20.99
C SER A 45 -1.16 -10.14 19.80
N PHE A 46 -0.44 -10.33 18.70
CA PHE A 46 -0.97 -11.00 17.51
C PHE A 46 -0.89 -12.52 17.68
N GLU A 47 -1.85 -13.11 18.37
CA GLU A 47 -2.08 -14.56 18.25
C GLU A 47 -2.90 -14.89 16.99
N GLU A 48 -3.74 -13.95 16.53
CA GLU A 48 -4.59 -14.11 15.34
C GLU A 48 -4.66 -12.84 14.49
N LEU A 49 -4.74 -13.02 13.16
CA LEU A 49 -5.05 -11.96 12.20
C LEU A 49 -6.53 -11.56 12.37
N THR A 50 -6.78 -10.48 13.09
CA THR A 50 -8.13 -9.93 13.20
C THR A 50 -8.54 -9.25 11.87
N PRO A 51 -9.81 -9.35 11.45
CA PRO A 51 -10.29 -8.67 10.24
C PRO A 51 -10.04 -7.16 10.26
N THR A 52 -10.13 -6.55 11.44
CA THR A 52 -9.83 -5.12 11.68
C THR A 52 -8.38 -4.78 11.32
N LEU A 53 -7.45 -5.66 11.69
CA LEU A 53 -6.04 -5.51 11.36
C LEU A 53 -5.80 -5.65 9.85
N VAL A 54 -6.35 -6.70 9.23
CA VAL A 54 -6.22 -6.93 7.78
C VAL A 54 -6.75 -5.72 6.99
N ASN A 55 -7.93 -5.22 7.38
CA ASN A 55 -8.53 -4.05 6.75
C ASN A 55 -7.67 -2.79 6.91
N SER A 56 -6.93 -2.65 8.02
CA SER A 56 -6.03 -1.50 8.21
C SER A 56 -4.81 -1.50 7.28
N LEU A 57 -4.45 -2.66 6.73
CA LEU A 57 -3.34 -2.79 5.78
C LEU A 57 -3.77 -2.48 4.34
N ILE A 58 -5.07 -2.58 4.05
CA ILE A 58 -5.65 -2.41 2.70
C ILE A 58 -6.02 -0.94 2.50
N ARG A 59 -5.43 -0.30 1.50
CA ARG A 59 -5.73 1.08 1.07
C ARG A 59 -7.03 1.14 0.26
N ARG A 60 -7.19 0.23 -0.70
CA ARG A 60 -8.39 0.11 -1.54
C ARG A 60 -8.46 -1.24 -2.23
N ILE A 61 -9.67 -1.63 -2.63
CA ILE A 61 -9.94 -2.82 -3.43
C ILE A 61 -10.65 -2.36 -4.71
N GLU A 62 -10.06 -2.64 -5.86
CA GLU A 62 -10.66 -2.38 -7.16
C GLU A 62 -11.24 -3.68 -7.71
N VAL A 63 -12.56 -3.74 -7.83
CA VAL A 63 -13.28 -4.88 -8.40
C VAL A 63 -13.64 -4.54 -9.84
N HIS A 64 -13.12 -5.34 -10.77
CA HIS A 64 -13.36 -5.14 -12.19
C HIS A 64 -14.65 -5.82 -12.64
N ASN A 65 -15.12 -5.47 -13.83
CA ASN A 65 -16.25 -6.17 -14.42
C ASN A 65 -15.89 -7.63 -14.75
N ASN A 66 -16.92 -8.48 -14.74
CA ASN A 66 -16.81 -9.88 -15.11
C ASN A 66 -16.34 -10.02 -16.57
N ASP A 67 -15.24 -10.75 -16.77
CA ASP A 67 -14.82 -11.19 -18.09
C ASP A 67 -15.56 -12.48 -18.46
N LYS A 68 -16.43 -12.39 -19.48
CA LYS A 68 -17.24 -13.49 -19.99
C LYS A 68 -16.68 -14.13 -21.27
N SER A 69 -15.49 -13.72 -21.70
CA SER A 69 -14.91 -14.13 -23.00
C SER A 69 -14.58 -15.63 -23.09
N SER A 70 -14.35 -16.31 -21.95
CA SER A 70 -13.88 -17.70 -21.91
C SER A 70 -14.96 -18.75 -21.59
N GLY A 71 -16.24 -18.36 -21.47
CA GLY A 71 -17.31 -19.26 -20.99
C GLY A 71 -17.30 -19.51 -19.48
N HIS A 72 -16.25 -19.09 -18.78
CA HIS A 72 -16.17 -18.98 -17.33
C HIS A 72 -16.22 -17.50 -16.93
N CYS A 73 -16.95 -17.19 -15.86
CA CYS A 73 -17.05 -15.84 -15.32
C CYS A 73 -15.94 -15.61 -14.30
N TYR A 74 -14.95 -14.78 -14.65
CA TYR A 74 -13.91 -14.34 -13.71
C TYR A 74 -14.07 -12.86 -13.40
N VAL A 75 -13.99 -12.50 -12.11
CA VAL A 75 -13.95 -11.13 -11.65
C VAL A 75 -12.54 -10.83 -11.19
N LYS A 76 -11.84 -9.95 -11.92
CA LYS A 76 -10.52 -9.50 -11.49
C LYS A 76 -10.68 -8.58 -10.28
N VAL A 77 -9.88 -8.82 -9.24
CA VAL A 77 -9.83 -7.97 -8.04
C VAL A 77 -8.39 -7.53 -7.83
N ASP A 78 -8.15 -6.22 -7.84
CA ASP A 78 -6.86 -5.62 -7.55
C ASP A 78 -6.88 -5.02 -6.13
N ILE A 79 -6.03 -5.51 -5.24
CA ILE A 79 -5.94 -5.06 -3.84
C ILE A 79 -4.69 -4.19 -3.68
N TYR A 80 -4.88 -2.96 -3.21
CA TYR A 80 -3.80 -2.00 -2.96
C TYR A 80 -3.56 -1.90 -1.45
N PHE A 81 -2.32 -2.11 -1.01
CA PHE A 81 -1.92 -1.97 0.39
C PHE A 81 -1.30 -0.59 0.66
N THR A 82 -1.49 -0.09 1.88
CA THR A 82 -1.05 1.26 2.28
C THR A 82 0.48 1.41 2.34
N ALA A 83 1.22 0.32 2.57
CA ALA A 83 2.67 0.32 2.76
C ALA A 83 3.50 -0.16 1.55
N ILE A 84 2.88 -0.28 0.37
CA ILE A 84 3.58 -0.73 -0.85
C ILE A 84 4.68 0.29 -1.21
N GLY A 85 5.93 -0.18 -1.30
CA GLY A 85 7.11 0.64 -1.58
C GLY A 85 8.00 0.96 -0.37
N LEU A 86 7.52 0.70 0.86
CA LEU A 86 8.35 0.69 2.07
C LEU A 86 8.67 -0.72 2.55
N ILE A 87 7.83 -1.68 2.19
CA ILE A 87 7.99 -3.10 2.47
C ILE A 87 7.93 -3.82 1.12
N ASP A 88 8.98 -4.54 0.77
CA ASP A 88 8.93 -5.49 -0.34
C ASP A 88 8.00 -6.63 0.06
N ILE A 89 6.99 -6.87 -0.78
CA ILE A 89 6.08 -8.00 -0.57
C ILE A 89 6.90 -9.27 -0.86
N PRO A 90 7.17 -10.10 0.16
CA PRO A 90 8.04 -11.24 -0.02
C PRO A 90 7.41 -12.25 -0.98
N ILE A 91 8.27 -12.92 -1.76
CA ILE A 91 7.85 -13.97 -2.70
C ILE A 91 7.43 -15.20 -1.89
N GLU A 92 6.56 -16.05 -2.46
CA GLU A 92 6.03 -17.24 -1.77
C GLU A 92 7.13 -18.12 -1.14
N ASP A 93 8.26 -18.29 -1.83
CA ASP A 93 9.40 -19.08 -1.33
C ASP A 93 10.11 -18.40 -0.14
N GLU A 94 10.18 -17.07 -0.14
CA GLU A 94 10.72 -16.30 0.98
C GLU A 94 9.83 -16.41 2.20
N ILE A 95 8.51 -16.35 1.99
CA ILE A 95 7.50 -16.54 3.04
C ILE A 95 7.63 -17.95 3.67
N LYS A 96 7.77 -18.99 2.84
CA LYS A 96 7.97 -20.37 3.31
C LYS A 96 9.26 -20.52 4.11
N SER A 97 10.35 -19.92 3.63
CA SER A 97 11.65 -19.93 4.31
C SER A 97 11.59 -19.20 5.64
N LEU A 98 10.93 -18.04 5.70
CA LEU A 98 10.75 -17.27 6.94
C LEU A 98 9.93 -18.05 7.97
N MET A 99 8.82 -18.67 7.56
CA MET A 99 8.01 -19.50 8.45
C MET A 99 8.80 -20.68 9.03
N ALA A 100 9.64 -21.33 8.21
CA ALA A 100 10.52 -22.40 8.67
C ALA A 100 11.53 -21.89 9.72
N LYS A 101 12.13 -20.71 9.50
CA LYS A 101 13.07 -20.10 10.45
C LYS A 101 12.41 -19.70 11.77
N ILE A 102 11.22 -19.10 11.73
CA ILE A 102 10.44 -18.74 12.93
C ILE A 102 10.12 -19.99 13.76
N LYS A 103 9.73 -21.09 13.11
CA LYS A 103 9.46 -22.36 13.78
C LYS A 103 10.73 -22.96 14.42
N THR A 104 11.88 -22.73 13.80
CA THR A 104 13.17 -23.27 14.27
C THR A 104 13.76 -22.45 15.41
N ASN A 105 13.60 -21.13 15.40
CA ASN A 105 14.14 -20.25 16.43
C ASN A 105 13.16 -19.14 16.87
N PRO A 106 12.05 -19.50 17.56
CA PRO A 106 10.99 -18.55 17.89
C PRO A 106 11.41 -17.43 18.85
N GLN A 107 12.50 -17.61 19.61
CA GLN A 107 12.99 -16.59 20.55
C GLN A 107 13.69 -15.42 19.85
N GLU A 108 14.27 -15.63 18.67
CA GLU A 108 14.95 -14.58 17.89
C GLU A 108 13.95 -13.61 17.25
N TYR A 109 12.73 -14.08 17.01
CA TYR A 109 11.64 -13.27 16.46
C TYR A 109 10.68 -12.76 17.54
N ARG A 110 11.02 -12.92 18.83
CA ARG A 110 10.32 -12.23 19.91
C ARG A 110 10.77 -10.78 19.94
N PHE A 111 9.82 -9.86 19.81
CA PHE A 111 10.08 -8.45 20.05
C PHE A 111 10.43 -8.25 21.53
N THR A 112 11.64 -7.77 21.81
CA THR A 112 12.00 -7.23 23.13
C THR A 112 11.25 -5.92 23.33
N ALA A 113 10.39 -5.87 24.33
CA ALA A 113 9.65 -4.68 24.74
C ALA A 113 10.56 -3.59 25.31
#